data_AF-A0A8J4LDI7-F1
#
_entry.id   AF-A0A8J4LDI7-F1
#
_cell.length_a   1.000
_cell.length_b   1.000
_cell.length_c   1.000
_cell.angle_alpha   90.00
_cell.angle_beta   90.00
_cell.angle_gamma   90.00
#
_symmetry.space_group_name_H-M   'P 1'
#
loop_
_entity.id
_entity.type
_entity.pdbx_description
1 polymer ?
#
loop_
_entity_poly.entity_id
_entity_poly.type
_entity_poly.pdbx_seq_one_letter_code
_entity_poly.pdbx_strand_id
1 'polypeptide(L)' 'MQKYTTIDPASEGGRMQLVSLFLGQSSEDIRRKLQKMKGPDIRDLEKLVEEAWR' A
#
# COMPACT_ATOMS: atom_id res chain seq x y z
N MET A 1 9.02 -9.06 4.04
CA MET A 1 9.47 -7.76 4.59
C MET A 1 10.15 -7.86 5.96
N GLN A 2 9.87 -8.85 6.81
CA GLN A 2 10.38 -8.92 8.19
C GLN A 2 11.91 -9.03 8.38
N LYS A 3 12.70 -9.18 7.30
CA LYS A 3 14.15 -9.37 7.41
C LYS A 3 14.94 -8.09 7.73
N TYR A 4 14.42 -6.92 7.34
CA TYR A 4 15.13 -5.64 7.42
C TYR A 4 14.26 -4.47 7.90
N THR A 5 13.05 -4.73 8.40
CA THR A 5 12.18 -3.70 8.96
C THR A 5 11.50 -4.23 10.23
N THR A 6 11.30 -3.32 11.19
CA THR A 6 10.57 -3.56 12.44
C THR A 6 9.07 -3.28 12.31
N ILE A 7 8.59 -3.03 11.09
CA ILE A 7 7.15 -2.84 10.83
C ILE A 7 6.43 -4.15 11.12
N ASP A 8 5.52 -4.13 12.09
CA ASP A 8 4.61 -5.25 12.37
C ASP A 8 3.41 -5.19 11.40
N PRO A 9 3.32 -6.09 10.41
CA PRO A 9 2.24 -6.11 9.44
C PRO A 9 0.86 -6.46 10.04
N ALA A 10 0.81 -7.04 11.24
CA ALA A 10 -0.46 -7.39 11.90
C ALA A 10 -1.07 -6.18 12.65
N SER A 11 -0.25 -5.23 13.06
CA SER A 11 -0.69 -4.00 13.72
C SER A 11 -1.34 -3.01 12.74
N GLU A 12 -2.34 -2.25 13.18
CA GLU A 12 -2.97 -1.19 12.38
C GLU A 12 -1.95 -0.13 11.93
N GLY A 13 -1.09 0.32 12.85
CA GLY A 13 -0.04 1.29 12.56
C GLY A 13 0.99 0.76 11.56
N GLY A 14 1.33 -0.52 11.61
CA GLY A 14 2.23 -1.14 10.64
C GLY A 14 1.57 -1.32 9.27
N ARG A 15 0.28 -1.67 9.21
CA ARG A 15 -0.49 -1.69 7.96
C ARG A 15 -0.51 -0.33 7.27
N MET A 16 -0.71 0.76 8.02
CA MET A 16 -0.66 2.12 7.47
C MET A 16 0.73 2.50 6.94
N GLN A 17 1.80 2.05 7.59
CA GLN A 17 3.17 2.23 7.09
C GLN A 17 3.40 1.42 5.80
N LEU A 18 2.89 0.19 5.71
CA LEU A 18 2.98 -0.63 4.51
C LEU A 18 2.22 -0.02 3.33
N VAL A 19 1.03 0.53 3.57
CA VAL A 19 0.27 1.29 2.55
C VAL A 19 1.09 2.46 2.02
N SER A 20 1.68 3.24 2.92
CA SER A 20 2.49 4.40 2.55
C SER A 20 3.73 3.99 1.74
N LEU A 21 4.40 2.91 2.15
CA LEU A 21 5.54 2.35 1.45
C LEU A 21 5.15 1.83 0.06
N PHE A 22 4.03 1.10 -0.04
CA PHE A 22 3.52 0.56 -1.29
C PHE A 22 3.24 1.67 -2.30
N LEU A 23 2.51 2.72 -1.90
CA LEU A 23 2.22 3.87 -2.77
C LEU A 23 3.47 4.66 -3.16
N GLY A 24 4.43 4.82 -2.23
CA GLY A 24 5.66 5.57 -2.48
C GLY A 24 6.64 4.84 -3.40
N GLN A 25 6.71 3.50 -3.30
CA GLN A 25 7.64 2.66 -4.04
C GLN A 25 7.05 2.02 -5.30
N SER A 26 5.75 2.16 -5.54
CA SER A 26 5.12 1.72 -6.78
C SER A 26 5.68 2.50 -7.98
N SER A 27 5.80 1.81 -9.13
CA SER A 27 6.11 2.42 -10.42
C SER A 27 5.14 3.55 -10.74
N GLU A 28 5.58 4.53 -11.52
CA GLU A 28 4.80 5.76 -11.73
C GLU A 28 3.43 5.52 -12.34
N ASP A 29 3.31 4.59 -13.29
CA ASP A 29 2.08 4.18 -13.93
C ASP A 29 1.10 3.54 -12.93
N ILE A 30 1.59 2.61 -12.10
CA ILE A 30 0.83 1.99 -11.02
C ILE A 30 0.39 3.05 -10.00
N ARG A 31 1.30 3.92 -9.56
CA ARG A 31 0.98 4.98 -8.60
C ARG A 31 -0.11 5.91 -9.14
N ARG A 32 -0.03 6.33 -10.42
CA ARG A 32 -1.06 7.15 -11.07
C ARG A 32 -2.40 6.41 -11.17
N LYS A 33 -2.40 5.08 -11.33
CA LYS A 33 -3.61 4.26 -11.29
C LYS A 33 -4.22 4.23 -9.89
N LEU A 34 -3.43 3.92 -8.87
CA LEU A 34 -3.88 3.83 -7.47
C LEU A 34 -4.35 5.19 -6.91
N GLN A 35 -3.75 6.31 -7.33
CA GLN A 35 -4.20 7.65 -6.96
C GLN A 35 -5.61 8.01 -7.44
N LYS A 36 -6.17 7.26 -8.41
CA LYS A 36 -7.56 7.44 -8.86
C LYS A 36 -8.56 6.75 -7.94
N MET A 37 -8.10 5.82 -7.09
CA MET A 37 -8.95 5.22 -6.05
C MET A 37 -9.33 6.30 -5.04
N LYS A 38 -10.56 6.26 -4.54
CA LYS A 38 -11.11 7.28 -3.64
C LYS A 38 -11.47 6.67 -2.29
N GLY A 39 -11.47 7.53 -1.27
CA GLY A 39 -12.04 7.20 0.04
C GLY A 39 -11.20 6.20 0.83
N PRO A 40 -11.83 5.28 1.60
CA PRO A 40 -11.11 4.36 2.48
C PRO A 40 -10.26 3.34 1.73
N ASP A 41 -10.53 3.10 0.44
CA ASP A 41 -9.86 2.07 -0.35
C ASP A 41 -8.37 2.34 -0.57
N ILE A 42 -7.95 3.61 -0.57
CA ILE A 42 -6.52 3.98 -0.66
C ILE A 42 -5.75 3.71 0.65
N ARG A 43 -6.46 3.40 1.74
CA ARG A 43 -5.88 3.03 3.03
C ARG A 43 -5.88 1.51 3.27
N ASP A 44 -6.42 0.75 2.32
CA ASP A 44 -6.48 -0.69 2.38
C ASP A 44 -5.40 -1.29 1.50
N LEU A 45 -4.44 -1.97 2.13
CA LEU A 45 -3.31 -2.57 1.43
C LEU A 45 -3.75 -3.68 0.48
N GLU A 46 -4.77 -4.45 0.82
CA GLU A 46 -5.24 -5.56 -0.01
C GLU A 46 -5.87 -5.02 -1.29
N LYS A 47 -6.75 -4.01 -1.18
CA LYS A 47 -7.35 -3.34 -2.34
C LYS A 47 -6.31 -2.67 -3.25
N LEU A 48 -5.29 -2.04 -2.66
CA LEU A 48 -4.19 -1.44 -3.40
C LEU A 48 -3.42 -2.48 -4.22
N VAL A 49 -3.13 -3.65 -3.63
CA VAL A 49 -2.45 -4.75 -4.32
C VAL A 49 -3.32 -5.34 -5.43
N GLU A 50 -4.61 -5.56 -5.17
CA GLU A 50 -5.56 -6.05 -6.17
C GLU A 50 -5.67 -5.09 -7.36
N GLU A 51 -5.83 -3.79 -7.12
CA GLU A 51 -5.94 -2.81 -8.20
C GLU A 51 -4.62 -2.63 -8.94
N ALA A 52 -3.46 -2.75 -8.28
CA ALA A 52 -2.15 -2.71 -8.94
C ALA A 52 -1.92 -3.90 -9.88
N TRP A 53 -2.51 -5.06 -9.57
CA TRP A 53 -2.37 -6.28 -10.38
C TRP A 53 -3.34 -6.36 -11.57
N ARG A 54 -4.39 -5.55 -11.54
CA ARG A 54 -5.41 -5.47 -12.60
C ARG A 54 -4.94 -4.69 -13.82
#